data_AF-A0A8T4ZXL6-F1
#
_entry.id   AF-A0A8T4ZXL6-F1
#
_cell.length_a   1.000
_cell.length_b   1.000
_cell.length_c   1.000
_cell.angle_alpha   90.00
_cell.angle_beta   90.00
_cell.angle_gamma   90.00
#
_symmetry.space_group_name_H-M   'P 1'
#
loop_
_entity.id
_entity.type
_entity.pdbx_description
1 polymer ?
#
loop_
_entity_poly.entity_id
_entity_poly.type
_entity_poly.pdbx_seq_one_letter_code
_entity_poly.pdbx_strand_id
1 'polypeptide(L)'
;MYAILFSVTSFTLLFSLRRIREETTKHREAKILLDDVIYSFSKDLKRQEELIQELIKNYEGKSVENVRRIEEINAMMSNLKSMLEDLFNWRERFFNNYEVLKRKVDEISVRYEEILRRINEIEKLNEQKSRKIEELPEIEPSSAFTVGENETLMSLTETELKVLELLAVEGEKTVPEIKDRIKLTREHTARLMKNLYARGYVERRTDRIPYVYSLNKNVENFLKKREKV
;
A
#
# COMPACT_ATOMS: atom_id res chain seq x y z
N MET A 1 -105.38 -74.48 -19.72
CA MET A 1 -105.17 -73.02 -19.65
C MET A 1 -104.17 -72.64 -18.55
N TYR A 2 -104.35 -73.05 -17.29
CA TYR A 2 -103.44 -72.74 -16.17
C TYR A 2 -101.98 -73.21 -16.34
N ALA A 3 -101.75 -74.40 -16.91
CA ALA A 3 -100.39 -74.91 -17.15
C ALA A 3 -99.60 -74.06 -18.16
N ILE A 4 -100.28 -73.51 -19.18
CA ILE A 4 -99.66 -72.63 -20.18
C ILE A 4 -99.29 -71.29 -19.53
N LEU A 5 -100.19 -70.74 -18.71
CA LEU A 5 -99.93 -69.49 -17.98
C LEU A 5 -98.74 -69.64 -17.01
N PHE A 6 -98.68 -70.76 -16.27
CA PHE A 6 -97.59 -71.05 -15.34
C PHE A 6 -96.24 -71.25 -16.07
N SER A 7 -96.25 -71.88 -17.25
CA SER A 7 -95.05 -72.03 -18.07
C SER A 7 -94.52 -70.68 -18.57
N VAL A 8 -95.40 -69.79 -19.04
CA VAL A 8 -95.03 -68.45 -19.50
C VAL A 8 -94.50 -67.60 -18.35
N THR A 9 -95.15 -67.61 -17.17
CA THR A 9 -94.67 -66.84 -16.01
C THR A 9 -93.38 -67.40 -15.43
N SER A 10 -93.20 -68.71 -15.41
CA SER A 10 -91.94 -69.34 -14.99
C SER A 10 -90.80 -69.00 -15.96
N PHE A 11 -91.09 -68.98 -17.26
CA PHE A 11 -90.12 -68.60 -18.29
C PHE A 11 -89.73 -67.11 -18.19
N THR A 12 -90.69 -66.21 -18.00
CA THR A 12 -90.40 -64.77 -17.83
C THR A 12 -89.64 -64.48 -16.54
N LEU A 13 -89.94 -65.22 -15.46
CA LEU A 13 -89.18 -65.15 -14.20
C LEU A 13 -87.74 -65.65 -14.38
N LEU A 14 -87.54 -66.77 -15.07
CA LEU A 14 -86.20 -67.28 -15.38
C LEU A 14 -85.41 -66.31 -16.26
N PHE A 15 -86.07 -65.71 -17.26
CA PHE A 15 -85.47 -64.73 -18.14
C PHE A 15 -85.07 -63.44 -17.40
N SER A 16 -85.94 -62.91 -16.54
CA SER A 16 -85.64 -61.71 -15.75
C SER A 16 -84.52 -61.95 -14.74
N LEU A 17 -84.48 -63.13 -14.09
CA LEU A 17 -83.38 -63.51 -13.20
C LEU A 17 -82.04 -63.64 -13.93
N ARG A 18 -82.04 -64.16 -15.17
CA ARG A 18 -80.83 -64.18 -16.01
C ARG A 18 -80.37 -62.77 -16.36
N ARG A 19 -81.30 -61.90 -16.78
CA ARG A 19 -80.99 -60.52 -17.14
C ARG A 19 -80.43 -59.71 -15.96
N ILE A 20 -81.02 -59.85 -14.78
CA ILE A 20 -80.53 -59.21 -13.55
C ILE A 20 -79.10 -59.69 -13.22
N ARG A 21 -78.81 -60.98 -13.39
CA ARG A 21 -77.46 -61.53 -13.21
C ARG A 21 -76.45 -60.91 -14.19
N GLU A 22 -76.80 -60.78 -15.47
CA GLU A 22 -75.93 -60.14 -16.46
C GLU A 22 -75.70 -58.64 -16.17
N GLU A 23 -76.74 -57.88 -15.84
CA GLU A 23 -76.60 -56.45 -15.50
C GLU A 23 -75.78 -56.25 -14.21
N THR A 24 -75.99 -57.08 -13.19
CA THR A 24 -75.19 -57.05 -11.94
C THR A 24 -73.73 -57.42 -12.16
N THR A 25 -73.42 -58.33 -13.09
CA THR A 25 -72.02 -58.61 -13.46
C THR A 25 -71.34 -57.41 -14.11
N LYS A 26 -72.01 -56.75 -15.06
CA LYS A 26 -71.50 -55.52 -15.70
C LYS A 26 -71.29 -54.38 -14.70
N HIS A 27 -72.22 -54.21 -13.75
CA HIS A 27 -72.07 -53.22 -12.67
C HIS A 27 -70.89 -53.54 -11.74
N ARG A 28 -70.66 -54.82 -11.44
CA ARG A 28 -69.53 -55.25 -10.62
C ARG A 28 -68.20 -54.98 -11.33
N GLU A 29 -68.10 -55.29 -12.62
CA GLU A 29 -66.92 -54.99 -13.44
C GLU A 29 -66.66 -53.48 -13.50
N ALA A 30 -67.69 -52.67 -13.79
CA ALA A 30 -67.57 -51.21 -13.81
C ALA A 30 -67.12 -50.65 -12.45
N LYS A 31 -67.60 -51.21 -11.33
CA LYS A 31 -67.17 -50.81 -9.99
C LYS A 31 -65.70 -51.14 -9.74
N ILE A 32 -65.23 -52.32 -10.14
CA ILE A 32 -63.82 -52.71 -10.00
C ILE A 32 -62.92 -51.77 -10.81
N LEU A 33 -63.30 -51.45 -12.05
CA LEU A 33 -62.55 -50.48 -12.87
C LEU A 33 -62.52 -49.09 -12.23
N LEU A 34 -63.65 -48.63 -11.67
CA LEU A 34 -63.71 -47.35 -10.98
C LEU A 34 -62.83 -47.35 -9.73
N ASP A 35 -62.86 -48.41 -8.93
CA ASP A 35 -62.03 -48.55 -7.72
C ASP A 35 -60.54 -48.55 -8.08
N ASP A 36 -60.14 -49.20 -9.19
CA ASP A 36 -58.76 -49.19 -9.69
C ASP A 36 -58.33 -47.79 -10.15
N VAL A 37 -59.18 -47.08 -10.89
CA VAL A 37 -58.94 -45.70 -11.30
C VAL A 37 -58.83 -44.77 -10.09
N ILE A 38 -59.73 -44.89 -9.11
CA ILE A 38 -59.67 -44.08 -7.88
C ILE A 38 -58.36 -44.38 -7.13
N TYR A 39 -57.96 -45.65 -7.04
CA TYR A 39 -56.73 -46.05 -6.39
C TYR A 39 -55.49 -45.47 -7.12
N SER A 40 -55.45 -45.55 -8.45
CA SER A 40 -54.33 -44.99 -9.23
C SER A 40 -54.25 -43.47 -9.09
N PHE A 41 -55.39 -42.77 -9.15
CA PHE A 41 -55.45 -41.33 -8.94
C PHE A 41 -55.02 -40.93 -7.53
N SER A 42 -55.47 -41.65 -6.50
CA SER A 42 -55.05 -41.41 -5.12
C SER A 42 -53.54 -41.58 -4.95
N LYS A 43 -52.98 -42.63 -5.56
CA LYS A 43 -51.53 -42.88 -5.57
C LYS A 43 -50.75 -41.78 -6.30
N ASP A 44 -51.24 -41.34 -7.45
CA ASP A 44 -50.60 -40.28 -8.23
C ASP A 44 -50.70 -38.92 -7.53
N LEU A 45 -51.82 -38.61 -6.88
CA LEU A 45 -51.99 -37.41 -6.06
C LEU A 45 -50.99 -37.38 -4.91
N LYS A 46 -50.81 -38.50 -4.21
CA LYS A 46 -49.81 -38.62 -3.14
C LYS A 46 -48.38 -38.40 -3.67
N ARG A 47 -48.06 -38.99 -4.83
CA ARG A 47 -46.75 -38.80 -5.46
C ARG A 47 -46.51 -37.34 -5.86
N GLN A 48 -47.53 -36.67 -6.40
CA GLN A 48 -47.48 -35.25 -6.75
C GLN A 48 -47.28 -34.38 -5.51
N GLU A 49 -47.98 -34.67 -4.41
CA GLU A 49 -47.82 -33.97 -3.14
C GLU A 49 -46.37 -34.08 -2.62
N GLU A 50 -45.80 -35.28 -2.61
CA GLU A 50 -44.41 -35.51 -2.20
C GLU A 50 -43.41 -34.72 -3.06
N LEU A 51 -43.60 -34.69 -4.39
CA LEU A 51 -42.75 -33.91 -5.31
C LEU A 51 -42.88 -32.40 -5.07
N ILE A 52 -44.09 -31.90 -4.80
CA ILE A 52 -44.32 -30.49 -4.50
C ILE A 52 -43.62 -30.11 -3.18
N GLN A 53 -43.70 -30.97 -2.16
CA GLN A 53 -43.03 -30.74 -0.88
C GLN A 53 -41.50 -30.70 -1.04
N GLU A 54 -40.93 -31.60 -1.83
CA GLU A 54 -39.50 -31.58 -2.14
C GLU A 54 -39.11 -30.30 -2.90
N LEU A 55 -39.91 -29.89 -3.88
CA LEU A 55 -39.68 -28.67 -4.65
C LEU A 55 -39.70 -27.43 -3.75
N ILE A 56 -40.68 -27.34 -2.83
CA ILE A 56 -40.78 -26.26 -1.84
C ILE A 56 -39.55 -26.24 -0.95
N LYS A 57 -39.15 -27.38 -0.38
CA LYS A 57 -37.96 -27.48 0.48
C LYS A 57 -36.68 -27.04 -0.25
N ASN A 58 -36.52 -27.47 -1.50
CA ASN A 58 -35.38 -27.09 -2.34
C ASN A 58 -35.41 -25.59 -2.68
N TYR A 59 -36.58 -25.04 -2.96
CA TYR A 59 -36.77 -23.62 -3.24
C TYR A 59 -36.49 -22.76 -2.00
N GLU A 60 -37.00 -23.14 -0.84
CA GLU A 60 -36.73 -22.46 0.43
C GLU A 60 -35.24 -22.50 0.77
N GLY A 61 -34.59 -23.66 0.62
CA GLY A 61 -33.14 -23.79 0.84
C GLY A 61 -32.34 -22.86 -0.07
N LYS A 62 -32.64 -22.87 -1.38
CA LYS A 62 -31.99 -21.96 -2.34
C LYS A 62 -32.32 -20.50 -2.08
N SER A 63 -33.54 -20.18 -1.66
CA SER A 63 -33.96 -18.82 -1.32
C SER A 63 -33.15 -18.29 -0.15
N VAL A 64 -33.01 -19.06 0.93
CA VAL A 64 -32.18 -18.70 2.10
C VAL A 64 -30.72 -18.51 1.70
N GLU A 65 -30.17 -19.41 0.88
CA GLU A 65 -28.80 -19.27 0.38
C GLU A 65 -28.61 -18.01 -0.46
N ASN A 66 -29.56 -17.71 -1.34
CA ASN A 66 -29.53 -16.49 -2.16
C ASN A 66 -29.62 -15.22 -1.31
N VAL A 67 -30.45 -15.20 -0.26
CA VAL A 67 -30.54 -14.07 0.68
C VAL A 67 -29.18 -13.83 1.36
N ARG A 68 -28.51 -14.89 1.82
CA ARG A 68 -27.17 -14.77 2.42
C ARG A 68 -26.13 -14.23 1.42
N ARG A 69 -26.14 -14.71 0.18
CA ARG A 69 -25.26 -14.19 -0.89
C ARG A 69 -25.53 -12.72 -1.19
N ILE A 70 -26.80 -12.29 -1.17
CA ILE A 70 -27.16 -10.88 -1.36
C ILE A 70 -26.64 -10.02 -0.20
N GLU A 71 -26.74 -10.49 1.05
CA GLU A 71 -26.17 -9.79 2.22
C GLU A 71 -24.65 -9.65 2.12
N GLU A 72 -23.95 -10.71 1.72
CA GLU A 72 -22.50 -10.69 1.49
C GLU A 72 -22.11 -9.67 0.39
N ILE A 73 -22.82 -9.68 -0.74
CA ILE A 73 -22.61 -8.71 -1.82
C ILE A 73 -22.86 -7.28 -1.33
N ASN A 74 -23.91 -7.05 -0.54
CA ASN A 74 -24.21 -5.73 0.02
C ASN A 74 -23.11 -5.26 0.99
N ALA A 75 -22.56 -6.16 1.81
CA ALA A 75 -21.44 -5.85 2.69
C ALA A 75 -20.18 -5.49 1.89
N MET A 76 -19.87 -6.23 0.83
CA MET A 76 -18.75 -5.91 -0.08
C MET A 76 -18.97 -4.57 -0.78
N MET A 77 -20.19 -4.28 -1.23
CA MET A 77 -20.53 -3.02 -1.88
C MET A 77 -20.39 -1.83 -0.93
N SER A 78 -20.77 -2.00 0.34
CA SER A 78 -20.57 -1.00 1.39
C SER A 78 -19.08 -0.71 1.62
N ASN A 79 -18.24 -1.75 1.69
CA ASN A 79 -16.79 -1.60 1.82
C ASN A 79 -16.19 -0.91 0.59
N LEU A 80 -16.60 -1.32 -0.62
CA LEU A 80 -16.13 -0.69 -1.85
C LEU A 80 -16.51 0.79 -1.90
N LYS A 81 -17.70 1.15 -1.41
CA LYS A 81 -18.12 2.55 -1.28
C LYS A 81 -17.20 3.33 -0.32
N SER A 82 -16.86 2.78 0.85
CA SER A 82 -15.94 3.45 1.78
C SER A 82 -14.53 3.62 1.20
N MET A 83 -14.01 2.60 0.50
CA MET A 83 -12.72 2.70 -0.17
C MET A 83 -12.73 3.78 -1.26
N LEU A 84 -13.83 3.92 -2.00
CA LEU A 84 -13.99 4.94 -3.02
C LEU A 84 -13.97 6.35 -2.40
N GLU A 85 -14.64 6.53 -1.27
CA GLU A 85 -14.68 7.78 -0.51
C GLU A 85 -13.29 8.15 0.03
N ASP A 86 -12.56 7.18 0.58
CA ASP A 86 -11.17 7.37 1.01
C ASP A 86 -10.24 7.75 -0.15
N LEU A 87 -10.44 7.15 -1.33
CA LEU A 87 -9.68 7.48 -2.54
C LEU A 87 -9.99 8.91 -3.01
N PHE A 88 -11.25 9.34 -2.96
CA PHE A 88 -11.62 10.72 -3.26
C PHE A 88 -10.98 11.72 -2.30
N ASN A 89 -11.00 11.42 -1.01
CA ASN A 89 -10.37 12.23 0.03
C ASN A 89 -8.84 12.28 -0.16
N TRP A 90 -8.21 11.14 -0.48
CA TRP A 90 -6.78 11.08 -0.76
C TRP A 90 -6.42 11.92 -1.99
N ARG A 91 -7.19 11.81 -3.08
CA ARG A 91 -7.00 12.59 -4.30
C ARG A 91 -7.06 14.09 -4.00
N GLU A 92 -8.02 14.55 -3.22
CA GLU A 92 -8.14 15.97 -2.84
C GLU A 92 -6.94 16.43 -2.01
N ARG A 93 -6.53 15.65 -1.00
CA ARG A 93 -5.32 15.92 -0.21
C ARG A 93 -4.07 15.95 -1.09
N PHE A 94 -3.97 15.04 -2.06
CA PHE A 94 -2.85 14.99 -3.00
C PHE A 94 -2.78 16.25 -3.86
N PHE A 95 -3.90 16.70 -4.44
CA PHE A 95 -3.94 17.94 -5.21
C PHE A 95 -3.55 19.15 -4.37
N ASN A 96 -4.05 19.26 -3.14
CA ASN A 96 -3.68 20.35 -2.24
C ASN A 96 -2.18 20.35 -1.91
N ASN A 97 -1.62 19.18 -1.63
CA ASN A 97 -0.19 19.03 -1.38
C ASN A 97 0.65 19.34 -2.62
N TYR A 98 0.19 18.92 -3.80
CA TYR A 98 0.85 19.20 -5.06
C TYR A 98 0.89 20.71 -5.33
N GLU A 99 -0.22 21.43 -5.13
CA GLU A 99 -0.27 22.89 -5.29
C GLU A 99 0.64 23.63 -4.30
N VAL A 100 0.74 23.15 -3.06
CA VAL A 100 1.70 23.70 -2.08
C VAL A 100 3.14 23.42 -2.50
N LEU A 101 3.43 22.20 -2.97
CA LEU A 101 4.76 21.82 -3.42
C LEU A 101 5.19 22.62 -4.65
N LYS A 102 4.30 22.76 -5.64
CA LYS A 102 4.51 23.58 -6.84
C LYS A 102 4.88 25.01 -6.46
N ARG A 103 4.09 25.65 -5.58
CA ARG A 103 4.40 27.00 -5.06
C ARG A 103 5.77 27.10 -4.40
N LYS A 104 6.15 26.10 -3.59
CA LYS A 104 7.49 26.08 -2.96
C LYS A 104 8.61 25.92 -3.99
N VAL A 105 8.40 25.13 -5.04
CA VAL A 105 9.36 24.96 -6.14
C VAL A 105 9.52 26.26 -6.93
N ASP A 106 8.40 26.95 -7.21
CA ASP A 106 8.41 28.25 -7.87
C ASP A 106 9.15 29.29 -7.01
N GLU A 107 8.90 29.32 -5.70
CA GLU A 107 9.60 30.21 -4.76
C GLU A 107 11.10 29.92 -4.70
N ILE A 108 11.50 28.65 -4.65
CA ILE A 108 12.92 28.25 -4.69
C ILE A 108 13.57 28.69 -5.99
N SER A 109 12.88 28.56 -7.12
CA SER A 109 13.40 28.99 -8.43
C SER A 109 13.65 30.50 -8.45
N VAL A 110 12.71 31.30 -7.92
CA VAL A 110 12.87 32.75 -7.80
C VAL A 110 14.05 33.12 -6.88
N ARG A 111 14.15 32.48 -5.71
CA ARG A 111 15.26 32.72 -4.77
C ARG A 111 16.61 32.30 -5.37
N TYR A 112 16.64 31.24 -6.16
CA TYR A 112 17.84 30.79 -6.85
C TYR A 112 18.32 31.82 -7.88
N GLU A 113 17.40 32.38 -8.68
CA GLU A 113 17.72 33.48 -9.59
C GLU A 113 18.22 34.73 -8.85
N GLU A 114 17.62 35.06 -7.70
CA GLU A 114 18.07 36.19 -6.87
C GLU A 114 19.49 35.98 -6.36
N ILE A 115 19.83 34.77 -5.88
CA ILE A 115 21.18 34.44 -5.41
C ILE A 115 22.17 34.55 -6.57
N LEU A 116 21.84 34.03 -7.76
CA LEU A 116 22.71 34.16 -8.93
C LEU A 116 22.98 35.62 -9.30
N ARG A 117 21.97 36.51 -9.20
CA ARG A 117 22.16 37.95 -9.41
C ARG A 117 23.11 38.55 -8.38
N ARG A 118 22.92 38.25 -7.08
CA ARG A 118 23.80 38.76 -6.01
C ARG A 118 25.24 38.27 -6.15
N ILE A 119 25.45 37.01 -6.56
CA ILE A 119 26.79 36.48 -6.82
C ILE A 119 27.46 37.29 -7.93
N ASN A 120 26.76 37.55 -9.04
CA ASN A 120 27.28 38.35 -10.15
C ASN A 120 27.60 39.80 -9.72
N GLU A 121 26.76 40.42 -8.88
CA GLU A 121 27.06 41.75 -8.31
C GLU A 121 28.31 41.74 -7.43
N ILE A 122 28.47 40.71 -6.58
CA ILE A 122 29.66 40.54 -5.74
C ILE A 122 30.91 40.30 -6.60
N GLU A 123 30.81 39.48 -7.65
CA GLU A 123 31.91 39.24 -8.60
C GLU A 123 32.34 40.55 -9.27
N LYS A 124 31.40 41.37 -9.75
CA LYS A 124 31.72 42.70 -10.32
C LYS A 124 32.39 43.64 -9.33
N LEU A 125 31.92 43.67 -8.08
CA LEU A 125 32.55 44.48 -7.02
C LEU A 125 33.95 43.97 -6.67
N ASN A 126 34.15 42.65 -6.68
CA ASN A 126 35.44 42.03 -6.40
C ASN A 126 36.44 42.23 -7.56
N GLU A 127 35.98 42.22 -8.81
CA GLU A 127 36.79 42.61 -9.97
C GLU A 127 37.19 44.09 -9.90
N GLN A 128 36.27 44.99 -9.56
CA GLN A 128 36.61 46.41 -9.35
C GLN A 128 37.60 46.62 -8.20
N LYS A 129 37.47 45.84 -7.13
CA LYS A 129 38.39 45.88 -5.99
C LYS A 129 39.76 45.30 -6.35
N SER A 130 39.82 44.23 -7.16
CA SER A 130 41.08 43.64 -7.64
C SER A 130 41.81 44.57 -8.61
N ARG A 131 41.10 45.24 -9.52
CA ARG A 131 41.68 46.28 -10.40
C ARG A 131 42.24 47.49 -9.63
N LYS A 132 41.73 47.75 -8.41
CA LYS A 132 42.25 48.81 -7.52
C LYS A 132 43.46 48.35 -6.69
N ILE A 133 43.71 47.04 -6.60
CA ILE A 133 44.85 46.44 -5.91
C ILE A 133 46.03 46.21 -6.89
N GLU A 134 45.78 46.17 -8.21
CA GLU A 134 46.80 46.09 -9.27
C GLU A 134 47.74 47.31 -9.41
N GLU A 135 47.60 48.35 -8.57
CA GLU A 135 48.59 49.46 -8.47
C GLU A 135 49.71 49.19 -7.45
N LEU A 136 49.76 48.02 -6.79
CA LEU A 136 50.90 47.61 -5.96
C LEU A 136 51.70 46.48 -6.63
N PRO A 137 53.04 46.50 -6.52
CA PRO A 137 53.91 45.70 -7.38
C PRO A 137 53.81 44.19 -7.11
N GLU A 138 53.84 43.48 -8.22
CA GLU A 138 53.83 42.04 -8.41
C GLU A 138 54.95 41.33 -7.62
N ILE A 139 54.60 40.29 -6.86
CA ILE A 139 55.57 39.35 -6.27
C ILE A 139 55.31 37.97 -6.87
N GLU A 140 56.32 37.45 -7.54
CA GLU A 140 56.34 36.16 -8.25
C GLU A 140 56.02 34.94 -7.36
N PRO A 141 55.47 33.85 -7.94
CA PRO A 141 55.00 32.69 -7.19
C PRO A 141 56.18 31.78 -6.79
N SER A 142 56.71 31.98 -5.58
CA SER A 142 57.62 31.04 -4.92
C SER A 142 56.85 29.86 -4.32
N SER A 143 57.13 28.66 -4.84
CA SER A 143 56.76 27.37 -4.26
C SER A 143 57.31 27.20 -2.84
N ALA A 144 56.51 27.47 -1.82
CA ALA A 144 56.63 26.91 -0.47
C ALA A 144 55.41 27.33 0.36
N PHE A 145 54.57 26.38 0.77
CA PHE A 145 53.61 26.62 1.83
C PHE A 145 54.37 26.81 3.14
N THR A 146 54.64 28.05 3.53
CA THR A 146 54.95 28.43 4.91
C THR A 146 53.71 29.07 5.51
N VAL A 147 52.97 28.22 6.23
CA VAL A 147 52.23 28.49 7.46
C VAL A 147 52.30 29.96 7.92
N GLY A 148 51.26 30.72 7.59
CA GLY A 148 50.89 31.91 8.34
C GLY A 148 50.29 31.47 9.67
N GLU A 149 51.15 31.40 10.69
CA GLU A 149 50.80 31.15 12.07
C GLU A 149 49.74 32.16 12.57
N ASN A 150 48.72 31.64 13.25
CA ASN A 150 47.89 32.30 14.27
C ASN A 150 46.54 32.96 13.90
N GLU A 151 46.16 33.16 12.64
CA GLU A 151 44.85 33.81 12.32
C GLU A 151 43.73 32.88 11.79
N THR A 152 44.04 31.68 11.31
CA THR A 152 43.01 30.74 10.79
C THR A 152 42.52 29.72 11.82
N LEU A 153 43.10 29.70 13.02
CA LEU A 153 42.79 28.73 14.08
C LEU A 153 41.64 29.17 15.01
N MET A 154 41.08 30.37 14.82
CA MET A 154 40.05 30.93 15.71
C MET A 154 38.60 30.73 15.24
N SER A 155 38.35 30.23 14.02
CA SER A 155 36.99 30.08 13.49
C SER A 155 36.51 28.62 13.36
N LEU A 156 37.05 27.71 14.17
CA LEU A 156 36.54 26.33 14.19
C LEU A 156 35.17 26.31 14.86
N THR A 157 34.19 25.75 14.16
CA THR A 157 32.86 25.51 14.74
C THR A 157 32.95 24.41 15.80
N GLU A 158 32.05 24.42 16.79
CA GLU A 158 32.03 23.46 17.91
C GLU A 158 32.04 22.00 17.41
N THR A 159 31.40 21.74 16.28
CA THR A 159 31.36 20.41 15.66
C THR A 159 32.68 20.03 14.98
N GLU A 160 33.37 20.97 14.33
CA GLU A 160 34.69 20.73 13.73
C GLU A 160 35.72 20.39 14.80
N LEU A 161 35.70 21.12 15.92
CA LEU A 161 36.59 20.90 17.06
C LEU A 161 36.38 19.50 17.68
N LYS A 162 35.11 19.12 17.91
CA LYS A 162 34.76 17.79 18.42
C LYS A 162 35.24 16.64 17.53
N VAL A 163 35.28 16.83 16.21
CA VAL A 163 35.79 15.82 15.28
C VAL A 163 37.31 15.74 15.32
N LEU A 164 37.99 16.87 15.45
CA LEU A 164 39.45 16.89 15.58
C LEU A 164 39.90 16.25 16.90
N GLU A 165 39.19 16.50 18.01
CA GLU A 165 39.40 15.83 19.30
C GLU A 165 39.15 14.32 19.20
N LEU A 166 38.07 13.91 18.52
CA LEU A 166 37.77 12.49 18.29
C LEU A 166 38.93 11.79 17.56
N LEU A 167 39.47 12.40 16.52
CA LEU A 167 40.59 11.85 15.75
C LEU A 167 41.91 11.87 16.54
N ALA A 168 42.07 12.82 17.47
CA ALA A 168 43.23 12.87 18.36
C ALA A 168 43.20 11.75 19.41
N VAL A 169 42.02 11.41 19.95
CA VAL A 169 41.85 10.41 21.00
C VAL A 169 41.71 8.99 20.44
N GLU A 170 40.86 8.81 19.43
CA GLU A 170 40.50 7.48 18.91
C GLU A 170 41.26 7.10 17.62
N GLY A 171 42.09 8.00 17.07
CA GLY A 171 42.93 7.75 15.90
C GLY A 171 42.18 7.79 14.57
N GLU A 172 42.78 7.18 13.54
CA GLU A 172 42.27 7.22 12.17
C GLU A 172 40.88 6.58 12.04
N LYS A 173 39.94 7.26 11.40
CA LYS A 173 38.54 6.79 11.26
C LYS A 173 37.93 7.07 9.91
N THR A 174 36.91 6.28 9.60
CA THR A 174 36.06 6.46 8.42
C THR A 174 34.87 7.37 8.68
N VAL A 175 34.27 7.93 7.62
CA VAL A 175 33.07 8.79 7.73
C VAL A 175 31.90 8.12 8.49
N PRO A 176 31.59 6.83 8.29
CA PRO A 176 30.54 6.15 9.06
C PRO A 176 30.82 6.14 10.57
N GLU A 177 32.07 5.87 10.98
CA GLU A 177 32.47 5.80 12.38
C GLU A 177 32.44 7.19 13.05
N ILE A 178 32.90 8.22 12.33
CA ILE A 178 32.82 9.61 12.81
C ILE A 178 31.35 10.03 12.96
N LYS A 179 30.50 9.69 11.98
CA LYS A 179 29.06 9.96 12.00
C LYS A 179 28.38 9.34 13.22
N ASP A 180 28.69 8.08 13.55
CA ASP A 180 28.12 7.40 14.72
C ASP A 180 28.52 8.07 16.04
N ARG A 181 29.70 8.70 16.10
CA ARG A 181 30.19 9.42 17.28
C ARG A 181 29.62 10.83 17.43
N ILE A 182 29.47 11.57 16.33
CA ILE A 182 28.96 12.95 16.36
C ILE A 182 27.42 13.05 16.25
N LYS A 183 26.74 11.91 16.00
CA LYS A 183 25.27 11.81 15.84
C LYS A 183 24.69 12.75 14.78
N LEU A 184 25.45 13.05 13.72
CA LEU A 184 24.98 13.81 12.56
C LEU A 184 24.63 12.90 11.38
N THR A 185 24.02 13.46 10.33
CA THR A 185 23.76 12.69 9.10
C THR A 185 25.05 12.38 8.36
N ARG A 186 25.02 11.30 7.56
CA ARG A 186 26.15 10.89 6.72
C ARG A 186 26.60 11.99 5.76
N GLU A 187 25.65 12.77 5.25
CA GLU A 187 25.92 13.88 4.33
C GLU A 187 26.60 15.06 5.03
N HIS A 188 26.09 15.49 6.19
CA HIS A 188 26.72 16.55 6.99
C HIS A 188 28.15 16.17 7.39
N THR A 189 28.36 14.93 7.82
CA THR A 189 29.69 14.41 8.18
C THR A 189 30.63 14.41 6.98
N ALA A 190 30.17 13.97 5.79
CA ALA A 190 30.99 13.98 4.58
C ALA A 190 31.38 15.41 4.15
N ARG A 191 30.45 16.37 4.23
CA ARG A 191 30.73 17.78 3.95
C ARG A 191 31.73 18.37 4.93
N LEU A 192 31.58 18.05 6.22
CA LEU A 192 32.50 18.47 7.29
C LEU A 192 33.92 17.95 7.04
N MET A 193 34.07 16.65 6.78
CA MET A 193 35.38 16.04 6.51
C MET A 193 36.02 16.57 5.23
N LYS A 194 35.24 16.87 4.19
CA LYS A 194 35.73 17.54 2.98
C LYS A 194 36.29 18.93 3.29
N ASN A 195 35.60 19.70 4.13
CA ASN A 195 36.03 21.05 4.52
C ASN A 195 37.31 21.01 5.37
N LEU A 196 37.37 20.12 6.37
CA LEU A 196 38.57 19.91 7.19
C LEU A 196 39.78 19.48 6.36
N TYR A 197 39.57 18.64 5.35
CA TYR A 197 40.62 18.24 4.40
C TYR A 197 41.07 19.42 3.53
N ALA A 198 40.13 20.21 2.98
CA ALA A 198 40.45 21.37 2.16
C ALA A 198 41.24 22.45 2.91
N ARG A 199 40.98 22.60 4.21
CA ARG A 199 41.72 23.50 5.11
C ARG A 199 43.04 22.91 5.64
N GLY A 200 43.35 21.66 5.29
CA GLY A 200 44.60 21.00 5.68
C GLY A 200 44.64 20.48 7.13
N TYR A 201 43.51 20.45 7.84
CA TYR A 201 43.46 19.96 9.23
C TYR A 201 43.54 18.43 9.33
N VAL A 202 42.98 17.74 8.35
CA VAL A 202 42.97 16.27 8.27
C VAL A 202 43.52 15.83 6.92
N GLU A 203 44.21 14.70 6.92
CA GLU A 203 44.62 14.00 5.72
C GLU A 203 43.63 12.87 5.43
N ARG A 204 43.44 12.54 4.14
CA ARG A 204 42.59 11.41 3.74
C ARG A 204 43.44 10.38 3.01
N ARG A 205 43.33 9.13 3.43
CA ARG A 205 43.88 8.00 2.70
C ARG A 205 42.87 7.53 1.66
N THR A 206 43.30 7.52 0.40
CA THR A 206 42.48 7.13 -0.77
C THR A 206 42.78 5.72 -1.26
N ASP A 207 43.57 4.98 -0.48
CA ASP A 207 43.96 3.58 -0.68
C ASP A 207 42.78 2.60 -0.57
N ARG A 208 41.74 2.96 0.21
CA ARG A 208 40.54 2.14 0.40
C ARG A 208 39.26 2.98 0.52
N ILE A 209 38.13 2.35 0.21
CA ILE A 209 36.79 2.92 0.37
C ILE A 209 36.06 2.11 1.46
N PRO A 210 35.43 2.75 2.46
CA PRO A 210 35.35 4.20 2.68
C PRO A 210 36.69 4.85 3.04
N TYR A 211 36.90 6.10 2.61
CA TYR A 211 38.12 6.85 2.91
C TYR A 211 38.33 6.97 4.42
N VAL A 212 39.59 6.84 4.82
CA VAL A 212 40.04 6.96 6.21
C VAL A 212 40.70 8.32 6.39
N TYR A 213 40.35 9.00 7.48
CA TYR A 213 40.87 10.32 7.81
C TYR A 213 41.80 10.22 9.00
N SER A 214 42.94 10.90 8.90
CA SER A 214 43.96 11.02 9.94
C SER A 214 44.22 12.49 10.25
N LEU A 215 44.57 12.80 11.48
CA LEU A 215 44.88 14.17 11.88
C LEU A 215 46.26 14.58 11.32
N ASN A 216 46.40 15.83 10.87
CA ASN A 216 47.69 16.37 10.47
C ASN A 216 48.58 16.58 11.71
N LYS A 217 49.87 16.22 11.63
CA LYS A 217 50.85 16.34 12.73
C LYS A 217 50.94 17.76 13.31
N ASN A 218 50.74 18.78 12.49
CA ASN A 218 50.77 20.18 12.94
C ASN A 218 49.58 20.53 13.84
N VAL A 219 48.42 19.95 13.58
CA VAL A 219 47.17 20.16 14.33
C VAL A 219 47.16 19.33 15.61
N GLU A 220 47.74 18.13 15.56
CA GLU A 220 47.92 17.27 16.73
C GLU A 220 48.73 17.96 17.83
N ASN A 221 49.81 18.64 17.45
CA ASN A 221 50.65 19.41 18.38
C ASN A 221 49.89 20.61 19.00
N PHE A 222 48.97 21.22 18.25
CA PHE A 222 48.14 22.31 18.75
C PHE A 222 47.12 21.82 19.81
N LEU A 223 46.44 20.71 19.54
CA LEU A 223 45.48 20.14 20.50
C LEU A 223 46.16 19.70 21.80
N LYS A 224 47.33 19.07 21.72
CA LYS A 224 48.14 18.68 22.90
C LYS A 224 48.64 19.89 23.71
N LYS A 225 48.82 21.06 23.08
CA LYS A 225 49.21 22.30 23.77
C LYS A 225 48.04 22.94 24.53
N ARG A 226 46.80 22.74 24.07
CA ARG A 226 45.59 23.19 24.77
C ARG A 226 45.23 22.34 25.99
N GLU A 227 45.55 21.04 25.96
CA GLU A 227 45.25 20.10 27.06
C GLU A 227 46.21 20.23 28.27
N LYS A 228 47.31 20.98 28.11
CA LYS A 228 48.32 21.24 29.16
C LYS A 228 48.19 22.62 29.84
N VAL A 229 47.08 23.34 29.61
CA VAL A 229 46.78 24.61 30.29
C VAL A 229 45.59 24.42 31.23
#